data_AF-A0A0B2UK03-F1
#
_entry.id   AF-A0A0B2UK03-F1
#
_cell.length_a   1.000
_cell.length_b   1.000
_cell.length_c   1.000
_cell.angle_alpha   90.00
_cell.angle_beta   90.00
_cell.angle_gamma   90.00
#
_symmetry.space_group_name_H-M   'P 1'
#
loop_
_entity.id
_entity.type
_entity.pdbx_description
1 polymer ?
#
loop_
_entity_poly.entity_id
_entity_poly.type
_entity_poly.pdbx_seq_one_letter_code
_entity_poly.pdbx_strand_id
1 'polypeptide(L)'
;MAFHGMMDDVADMRFKAEVMILERVVYKSRNGHKGSRLFKKLVHVLRLCRMFLAARVQSKVYLVRKACEDLYILGTSNIPDGYFIGYTLVVLGISSRIHYLIAKLKCKEDQVDDIDDMFAGISDVYADQ
;
A
#
# COMPACT_ATOMS: atom_id res chain seq x y z
N MET A 1 -24.24 -16.42 -7.62
CA MET A 1 -22.76 -16.48 -7.60
C MET A 1 -22.08 -15.56 -8.62
N ALA A 2 -22.71 -15.16 -9.74
CA ALA A 2 -22.12 -14.24 -10.72
C ALA A 2 -21.88 -12.79 -10.20
N PHE A 3 -22.67 -12.33 -9.23
CA PHE A 3 -22.58 -10.95 -8.71
C PHE A 3 -21.29 -10.68 -7.91
N HIS A 4 -20.71 -11.71 -7.28
CA HIS A 4 -19.52 -11.55 -6.44
C HIS A 4 -18.25 -11.38 -7.29
N GLY A 5 -18.12 -12.10 -8.41
CA GLY A 5 -17.00 -11.93 -9.35
C GLY A 5 -16.99 -10.56 -10.04
N MET A 6 -18.16 -10.01 -10.41
CA MET A 6 -18.25 -8.66 -10.99
C MET A 6 -17.80 -7.56 -10.02
N MET A 7 -18.02 -7.70 -8.71
CA MET A 7 -17.61 -6.70 -7.73
C MET A 7 -16.09 -6.63 -7.56
N ASP A 8 -15.40 -7.76 -7.74
CA ASP A 8 -13.94 -7.85 -7.63
C ASP A 8 -13.24 -7.10 -8.78
N ASP A 9 -13.74 -7.26 -10.01
CA ASP A 9 -13.20 -6.58 -11.19
C ASP A 9 -13.36 -5.05 -11.10
N VAL A 10 -14.47 -4.59 -10.53
CA VAL A 10 -14.73 -3.16 -10.31
C VAL A 10 -13.79 -2.59 -9.25
N ALA A 11 -13.53 -3.32 -8.16
CA ALA A 11 -12.59 -2.89 -7.13
C ALA A 11 -11.16 -2.79 -7.70
N ASP A 12 -10.74 -3.76 -8.51
CA ASP A 12 -9.44 -3.78 -9.17
C ASP A 12 -9.25 -2.60 -10.13
N MET A 13 -10.25 -2.35 -10.98
CA MET A 13 -10.24 -1.23 -11.91
C MET A 13 -10.13 0.11 -11.17
N ARG A 14 -10.91 0.28 -10.08
CA ARG A 14 -10.88 1.49 -9.25
C ARG A 14 -9.53 1.67 -8.56
N PHE A 15 -8.94 0.59 -8.04
CA PHE A 15 -7.61 0.63 -7.42
C PHE A 15 -6.55 1.07 -8.43
N LYS A 16 -6.51 0.46 -9.62
CA LYS A 16 -5.58 0.86 -10.69
C LYS A 16 -5.74 2.32 -11.09
N ALA A 17 -6.98 2.80 -11.23
CA ALA A 17 -7.25 4.20 -11.52
C ALA A 17 -6.72 5.14 -10.43
N GLU A 18 -6.90 4.77 -9.16
CA GLU A 18 -6.38 5.55 -8.02
C GLU A 18 -4.84 5.58 -8.00
N VAL A 19 -4.19 4.47 -8.33
CA VAL A 19 -2.72 4.42 -8.46
C VAL A 19 -2.23 5.32 -9.61
N MET A 20 -2.94 5.37 -10.73
CA MET A 20 -2.60 6.30 -11.83
C MET A 20 -2.75 7.77 -11.41
N ILE A 21 -3.75 8.09 -10.58
CA ILE A 21 -3.90 9.44 -10.01
C ILE A 21 -2.72 9.75 -9.09
N LEU A 22 -2.35 8.81 -8.21
CA LEU A 22 -1.19 8.93 -7.33
C LEU A 22 0.10 9.20 -8.13
N GLU A 23 0.32 8.48 -9.23
CA GLU A 23 1.48 8.71 -10.11
C GLU A 23 1.53 10.14 -10.65
N ARG A 24 0.39 10.66 -11.12
CA ARG A 24 0.28 12.05 -11.61
C ARG A 24 0.54 13.07 -10.52
N VAL A 25 0.01 12.83 -9.31
CA VAL A 25 0.24 13.71 -8.16
C VAL A 25 1.71 13.71 -7.75
N VAL A 26 2.36 12.54 -7.70
CA VAL A 26 3.80 12.43 -7.41
C VAL A 26 4.61 13.18 -8.46
N TYR A 27 4.29 12.99 -9.75
CA TYR A 27 4.99 13.67 -10.84
C TYR A 27 4.87 15.20 -10.73
N LYS A 28 3.66 15.72 -10.58
CA LYS A 28 3.39 17.17 -10.50
C LYS A 28 3.99 17.81 -9.25
N SER A 29 4.00 17.08 -8.13
CA SER A 29 4.46 17.59 -6.83
C SER A 29 5.97 17.48 -6.62
N ARG A 30 6.69 16.82 -7.55
CA ARG A 30 8.11 16.47 -7.39
C ARG A 30 9.00 17.68 -7.12
N ASN A 31 8.81 18.78 -7.85
CA ASN A 31 9.68 19.94 -7.73
C ASN A 31 9.33 20.82 -6.52
N GLY A 32 8.05 20.98 -6.20
CA GLY A 32 7.59 21.81 -5.09
C GLY A 32 7.79 21.16 -3.71
N HIS A 33 7.84 19.82 -3.64
CA HIS A 33 7.82 19.11 -2.36
C HIS A 33 8.91 18.05 -2.20
N LYS A 34 9.93 17.97 -3.09
CA LYS A 34 10.98 16.93 -3.09
C LYS A 34 11.59 16.66 -1.71
N GLY A 35 11.82 17.72 -0.94
CA GLY A 35 12.45 17.65 0.39
C GLY A 35 11.50 17.22 1.51
N SER A 36 10.19 17.35 1.32
CA SER A 36 9.21 17.19 2.40
C SER A 36 9.05 15.72 2.81
N ARG A 37 8.85 15.49 4.10
CA ARG A 37 8.59 14.15 4.65
C ARG A 37 7.30 13.56 4.06
N LEU A 38 6.28 14.39 3.88
CA LEU A 38 5.00 14.01 3.28
C LEU A 38 5.18 13.48 1.86
N PHE A 39 5.94 14.19 1.01
CA PHE A 39 6.21 13.77 -0.35
C PHE A 39 7.02 12.47 -0.41
N LYS A 40 8.07 12.33 0.43
CA LYS A 40 8.86 11.10 0.52
C LYS A 40 7.98 9.90 0.89
N LYS A 41 7.05 10.07 1.82
CA LYS A 41 6.11 9.02 2.23
C LYS A 41 5.06 8.73 1.13
N LEU A 42 4.59 9.74 0.41
CA LEU A 42 3.73 9.57 -0.78
C LEU A 42 4.41 8.73 -1.87
N VAL A 43 5.68 9.01 -2.18
CA VAL A 43 6.48 8.22 -3.12
C VAL A 43 6.64 6.78 -2.63
N HIS A 44 6.82 6.57 -1.33
CA HIS A 44 6.90 5.23 -0.76
C HIS A 44 5.59 4.45 -0.94
N VAL A 45 4.43 5.06 -0.70
CA VAL A 45 3.12 4.45 -0.98
C VAL A 45 3.01 4.05 -2.46
N LEU A 46 3.43 4.92 -3.38
CA LEU A 46 3.42 4.60 -4.82
C LEU A 46 4.28 3.37 -5.14
N ARG A 47 5.48 3.27 -4.56
CA ARG A 47 6.37 2.10 -4.76
C ARG A 47 5.70 0.81 -4.27
N LEU A 48 5.09 0.83 -3.09
CA LEU A 48 4.39 -0.33 -2.54
C LEU A 48 3.18 -0.72 -3.40
N CYS A 49 2.40 0.25 -3.89
CA CYS A 49 1.28 -0.03 -4.80
C CYS A 49 1.76 -0.70 -6.08
N ARG A 50 2.88 -0.26 -6.67
CA ARG A 50 3.47 -0.90 -7.85
C ARG A 50 3.96 -2.31 -7.55
N MET A 51 4.59 -2.52 -6.38
CA MET A 51 5.02 -3.86 -5.95
C MET A 51 3.83 -4.80 -5.76
N PHE A 52 2.70 -4.31 -5.24
CA PHE A 52 1.46 -5.08 -5.13
C PHE A 52 0.85 -5.40 -6.49
N LEU A 53 0.81 -4.43 -7.42
CA LEU A 53 0.32 -4.68 -8.78
C LEU A 53 1.15 -5.72 -9.52
N ALA A 54 2.47 -5.75 -9.27
CA ALA A 54 3.38 -6.74 -9.83
C ALA A 54 3.20 -8.14 -9.22
N ALA A 55 2.91 -8.24 -7.91
CA ALA A 55 2.61 -9.51 -7.27
C ALA A 55 1.54 -9.31 -6.18
N ARG A 56 0.35 -9.86 -6.42
CA ARG A 56 -0.86 -9.70 -5.59
C ARG A 56 -0.86 -10.63 -4.38
N VAL A 57 0.03 -10.35 -3.43
CA VAL A 57 0.19 -11.15 -2.22
C VAL A 57 -0.35 -10.41 -0.99
N GLN A 58 -0.88 -11.17 -0.04
CA GLN A 58 -1.56 -10.62 1.14
C GLN A 58 -0.63 -9.77 2.03
N SER A 59 0.61 -10.18 2.24
CA SER A 59 1.63 -9.38 2.95
C SER A 59 1.76 -7.95 2.39
N LYS A 60 1.70 -7.78 1.07
CA LYS A 60 1.79 -6.46 0.42
C LYS A 60 0.55 -5.60 0.65
N VAL A 61 -0.63 -6.21 0.79
CA VAL A 61 -1.85 -5.48 1.17
C VAL A 61 -1.65 -4.80 2.52
N TYR A 62 -1.14 -5.55 3.51
CA TYR A 62 -0.85 -5.01 4.83
C TYR A 62 0.17 -3.86 4.77
N LEU A 63 1.27 -4.03 4.03
CA LEU A 63 2.29 -3.00 3.86
C LEU A 63 1.74 -1.71 3.25
N VAL A 64 0.95 -1.82 2.18
CA VAL A 64 0.32 -0.65 1.54
C VAL A 64 -0.64 0.04 2.50
N ARG A 65 -1.50 -0.72 3.21
CA ARG A 65 -2.46 -0.16 4.16
C ARG A 65 -1.75 0.60 5.27
N LYS A 66 -0.75 -0.01 5.91
CA LYS A 66 0.04 0.64 6.95
C LYS A 66 0.74 1.90 6.45
N ALA A 67 1.31 1.86 5.25
CA ALA A 67 1.94 3.04 4.66
C ALA A 67 0.93 4.17 4.35
N CYS A 68 -0.30 3.83 3.97
CA CYS A 68 -1.38 4.80 3.77
C CYS A 68 -1.85 5.42 5.10
N GLU A 69 -1.99 4.62 6.16
CA GLU A 69 -2.32 5.09 7.51
C GLU A 69 -1.25 6.06 8.03
N ASP A 70 0.02 5.67 7.96
CA ASP A 70 1.14 6.53 8.35
C ASP A 70 1.15 7.86 7.56
N LEU A 71 0.84 7.80 6.26
CA LEU A 71 0.77 8.98 5.40
C LEU A 71 -0.42 9.87 5.77
N TYR A 72 -1.55 9.28 6.14
CA TYR A 72 -2.73 10.00 6.60
C TYR A 72 -2.47 10.72 7.92
N ILE A 73 -1.85 10.03 8.88
CA ILE A 73 -1.45 10.62 10.18
C ILE A 73 -0.46 11.77 9.95
N LEU A 74 0.55 11.56 9.10
CA LEU A 74 1.51 12.62 8.77
C LEU A 74 0.88 13.81 8.03
N GLY A 75 -0.09 13.55 7.16
CA GLY A 75 -0.82 14.62 6.47
C GLY A 75 -1.64 15.46 7.44
N THR A 76 -2.38 14.81 8.33
CA THR A 76 -3.21 15.48 9.33
C THR A 76 -2.39 16.28 10.35
N SER A 77 -1.20 15.80 10.74
CA SER A 77 -0.29 16.56 11.61
C SER A 77 0.22 17.86 10.97
N ASN A 78 0.21 17.98 9.64
CA ASN A 78 0.65 19.18 8.92
C ASN A 78 -0.47 20.20 8.70
N ILE A 79 -1.74 19.86 9.02
CA ILE A 79 -2.88 20.78 8.84
C ILE A 79 -2.75 22.03 9.73
N PRO A 80 -2.39 21.94 11.02
CA PRO A 80 -2.26 23.11 11.89
C PRO A 80 -1.26 24.15 11.38
N ASP A 81 -0.21 23.72 10.68
CA ASP A 81 0.81 24.61 10.14
C ASP A 81 0.30 25.45 8.95
N GLY A 82 -0.83 25.07 8.34
CA GLY A 82 -1.52 25.83 7.29
C GLY A 82 -0.82 25.88 5.93
N TYR A 83 0.44 25.45 5.82
CA TYR A 83 1.18 25.43 4.57
C TYR A 83 0.68 24.32 3.64
N PHE A 84 0.38 24.69 2.39
CA PHE A 84 0.00 23.75 1.32
C PHE A 84 -1.22 22.86 1.65
N ILE A 85 -2.21 23.39 2.39
CA ILE A 85 -3.44 22.67 2.77
C ILE A 85 -4.07 21.92 1.59
N GLY A 86 -4.19 22.57 0.42
CA GLY A 86 -4.77 21.93 -0.76
C GLY A 86 -4.03 20.66 -1.19
N TYR A 87 -2.69 20.66 -1.14
CA TYR A 87 -1.89 19.48 -1.43
C TYR A 87 -2.08 18.41 -0.36
N THR A 88 -2.08 18.80 0.92
CA THR A 88 -2.31 17.89 2.05
C THR A 88 -3.67 17.19 1.93
N LEU A 89 -4.74 17.92 1.61
CA LEU A 89 -6.08 17.34 1.42
C LEU A 89 -6.12 16.32 0.26
N VAL A 90 -5.43 16.59 -0.84
CA VAL A 90 -5.29 15.63 -1.96
C VAL A 90 -4.58 14.36 -1.49
N VAL A 91 -3.50 14.49 -0.72
CA VAL A 91 -2.76 13.34 -0.16
C VAL A 91 -3.62 12.52 0.81
N LEU A 92 -4.40 13.16 1.67
CA LEU A 92 -5.36 12.49 2.57
C LEU A 92 -6.45 11.75 1.78
N GLY A 93 -6.98 12.37 0.72
CA GLY A 93 -7.97 11.75 -0.16
C GLY A 93 -7.43 10.49 -0.84
N ILE A 94 -6.23 10.57 -1.43
CA ILE A 94 -5.62 9.44 -2.14
C ILE A 94 -5.25 8.31 -1.17
N SER A 95 -4.61 8.63 -0.05
CA SER A 95 -4.19 7.63 0.94
C SER A 95 -5.38 6.86 1.52
N SER A 96 -6.46 7.55 1.89
CA SER A 96 -7.68 6.91 2.42
C SER A 96 -8.38 6.04 1.37
N ARG A 97 -8.48 6.50 0.11
CA ARG A 97 -9.08 5.71 -0.98
C ARG A 97 -8.25 4.47 -1.32
N ILE A 98 -6.93 4.58 -1.40
CA ILE A 98 -6.05 3.44 -1.66
C ILE A 98 -6.18 2.40 -0.54
N HIS A 99 -6.15 2.83 0.72
CA HIS A 99 -6.32 1.95 1.87
C HIS A 99 -7.64 1.16 1.82
N TYR A 100 -8.74 1.85 1.50
CA TYR A 100 -10.05 1.23 1.38
C TYR A 100 -10.14 0.24 0.21
N LEU A 101 -9.63 0.65 -0.97
CA LEU A 101 -9.74 -0.17 -2.19
C LEU A 101 -8.88 -1.43 -2.09
N ILE A 102 -7.65 -1.32 -1.59
CA ILE A 102 -6.75 -2.47 -1.53
C ILE A 102 -7.23 -3.54 -0.54
N ALA A 103 -7.95 -3.16 0.51
CA ALA A 103 -8.54 -4.09 1.47
C ALA A 103 -9.63 -4.99 0.86
N LYS A 104 -10.17 -4.61 -0.31
CA LYS A 104 -11.21 -5.37 -1.01
C LYS A 104 -10.68 -6.28 -2.12
N LEU A 105 -9.38 -6.24 -2.40
CA LEU A 105 -8.81 -7.00 -3.50
C LEU A 105 -8.51 -8.44 -3.08
N LYS A 106 -8.85 -9.38 -3.95
CA LYS A 106 -8.44 -10.77 -3.81
C LYS A 106 -6.93 -10.90 -3.99
N CYS A 107 -6.31 -11.61 -3.06
CA CYS A 107 -4.88 -11.84 -3.03
C CYS A 107 -4.57 -13.33 -2.97
N LYS A 108 -3.39 -13.70 -3.47
CA LYS A 108 -2.82 -15.01 -3.24
C LYS A 108 -2.33 -15.06 -1.78
N GLU A 109 -2.47 -16.22 -1.16
CA GLU A 109 -1.80 -16.50 0.10
C GLU A 109 -0.29 -16.35 -0.09
N ASP A 110 0.38 -15.82 0.93
CA ASP A 110 1.83 -15.81 0.94
C ASP A 110 2.30 -17.27 0.91
N GLN A 111 3.18 -17.65 -0.02
CA GLN A 111 3.88 -18.93 0.06
C GLN A 111 4.82 -18.80 1.27
N VAL A 112 4.42 -19.37 2.40
CA VAL A 112 5.21 -19.42 3.65
C VAL A 112 6.24 -20.57 3.59
N ASP A 113 6.55 -21.07 2.39
CA ASP A 113 7.32 -22.30 2.18
C ASP A 113 8.77 -22.20 2.71
N ASP A 114 9.32 -20.99 2.91
CA ASP A 114 10.72 -20.83 3.34
C ASP A 114 10.94 -20.93 4.86
N ILE A 115 9.91 -20.79 5.71
CA ILE A 115 10.13 -20.81 7.17
C ILE A 115 10.03 -22.24 7.71
N ASP A 116 9.05 -23.01 7.28
CA ASP A 116 8.85 -24.37 7.77
C ASP A 116 9.99 -25.32 7.32
N ASP A 117 10.58 -25.11 6.14
CA ASP A 117 11.77 -25.85 5.66
C ASP A 117 13.04 -25.50 6.47
N MET A 118 13.16 -24.29 7.01
CA MET A 118 14.32 -23.89 7.84
C MET A 118 14.30 -24.53 9.23
N PHE A 119 13.12 -24.88 9.76
CA PHE A 119 12.97 -25.52 11.07
C PHE A 119 12.88 -27.04 11.00
N ALA A 120 12.55 -27.63 9.84
CA ALA A 120 12.56 -29.08 9.63
C ALA A 120 13.95 -29.72 9.84
N GLY A 121 15.04 -28.99 9.55
CA GLY A 121 16.41 -29.47 9.79
C GLY A 121 16.88 -29.38 11.24
N ILE A 122 16.14 -28.70 12.13
CA ILE A 122 16.53 -28.53 13.54
C ILE A 122 15.95 -29.66 14.41
N SER A 123 14.80 -30.24 14.05
CA SER A 123 14.18 -31.34 14.83
C SER A 123 14.96 -32.66 14.75
N ASP A 124 15.63 -32.93 13.62
CA ASP A 124 16.35 -34.20 13.42
C ASP A 124 17.68 -34.26 14.19
N VAL A 125 18.22 -33.12 14.64
CA VAL A 125 19.48 -33.08 15.40
C VAL A 125 19.28 -33.43 16.88
N TYR A 126 18.05 -33.32 17.40
CA TYR A 126 17.73 -33.59 18.80
C TYR A 126 16.91 -34.87 19.03
N ALA A 127 16.64 -35.65 17.97
CA ALA A 127 15.90 -36.91 18.07
C ALA A 127 16.79 -38.13 18.46
N ASP A 128 18.12 -37.96 18.49
CA ASP A 128 19.11 -39.01 18.80
C ASP A 128 19.82 -38.80 20.17
N GLN A 129 19.18 -38.13 21.14
CA GLN A 129 19.65 -38.08 22.54
C GLN A 129 18.73 -38.84 23.50
#